data_AF-A0A7C7MDV7-F1
#
_entry.id   AF-A0A7C7MDV7-F1
#
_cell.length_a   1.000
_cell.length_b   1.000
_cell.length_c   1.000
_cell.angle_alpha   90.00
_cell.angle_beta   90.00
_cell.angle_gamma   90.00
#
_symmetry.space_group_name_H-M   'P 1'
#
loop_
_entity.id
_entity.type
_entity.pdbx_description
1 polymer ?
#
loop_
_entity_poly.entity_id
_entity_poly.type
_entity_poly.pdbx_seq_one_letter_code
_entity_poly.pdbx_strand_id
1 'polypeptide(L)'
;MMRKRDIIFAGIATGFFVGLLMTIITQIPLGNDSEGYKITVMYYGWSALLVVIGVPLVSAFGVKIIAKMRGCCEPSLKLLIPVAYLTFLIPV
;
A
#
# COMPACT_ATOMS: atom_id res chain seq x y z
N MET A 1 13.71 -21.99 -2.41
CA MET A 1 12.33 -22.29 -1.95
C MET A 1 12.05 -21.44 -0.73
N MET A 2 11.05 -20.54 -0.77
CA MET A 2 10.74 -19.65 0.37
C MET A 2 10.20 -20.45 1.55
N ARG A 3 10.67 -20.18 2.77
CA ARG A 3 10.07 -20.79 3.96
C ARG A 3 8.73 -20.13 4.25
N LYS A 4 7.79 -20.91 4.82
CA LYS A 4 6.44 -20.42 5.18
C LYS A 4 6.48 -19.16 6.06
N ARG A 5 7.48 -19.05 6.94
CA ARG A 5 7.71 -17.86 7.79
C ARG A 5 7.95 -16.60 6.96
N ASP A 6 8.75 -16.69 5.91
CA ASP A 6 9.13 -15.54 5.08
C ASP A 6 7.92 -15.00 4.29
N ILE A 7 7.01 -15.90 3.91
CA ILE A 7 5.74 -15.55 3.25
C ILE A 7 4.82 -14.79 4.21
N ILE A 8 4.72 -15.24 5.46
CA ILE A 8 3.90 -14.58 6.49
C ILE A 8 4.48 -13.19 6.80
N PHE A 9 5.81 -13.09 7.01
CA PHE A 9 6.46 -11.81 7.25
C PHE A 9 6.32 -10.85 6.07
N ALA A 10 6.45 -11.33 4.84
CA ALA A 10 6.21 -10.51 3.65
C ALA A 10 4.76 -10.03 3.60
N GLY A 11 3.78 -10.88 3.91
CA GLY A 11 2.36 -10.50 3.97
C GLY A 11 2.09 -9.39 5.00
N ILE A 12 2.57 -9.56 6.24
CA ILE A 12 2.44 -8.56 7.31
C ILE A 12 3.12 -7.24 6.91
N ALA A 13 4.35 -7.31 6.38
CA ALA A 13 5.07 -6.13 5.92
C ALA A 13 4.32 -5.39 4.81
N THR A 14 3.73 -6.13 3.87
CA THR A 14 2.95 -5.53 2.76
C THR A 14 1.68 -4.88 3.29
N GLY A 15 0.96 -5.54 4.20
CA GLY A 15 -0.24 -4.97 4.81
C GLY A 15 0.02 -3.71 5.63
N PHE A 16 1.07 -3.72 6.45
CA PHE A 16 1.52 -2.54 7.19
C PHE A 16 1.86 -1.38 6.25
N PHE A 17 2.58 -1.66 5.17
CA PHE A 17 2.97 -0.64 4.19
C PHE A 17 1.76 -0.03 3.47
N VAL A 18 0.78 -0.86 3.08
CA VAL A 18 -0.49 -0.41 2.49
C VAL A 18 -1.24 0.51 3.46
N GLY A 19 -1.42 0.08 4.72
CA GLY A 19 -2.12 0.87 5.73
C GLY A 19 -1.44 2.22 6.01
N LEU A 20 -0.12 2.21 6.16
CA LEU A 20 0.68 3.42 6.41
C LEU A 20 0.65 4.39 5.23
N LEU A 21 0.76 3.90 3.99
CA LEU A 21 0.65 4.77 2.80
C LEU A 21 -0.75 5.37 2.69
N MET A 22 -1.80 4.59 2.96
CA MET A 22 -3.16 5.10 2.92
C MET A 22 -3.37 6.20 3.96
N THR A 23 -2.97 6.00 5.22
CA THR A 23 -3.15 7.02 6.27
C THR A 23 -2.40 8.31 5.95
N ILE A 24 -1.18 8.23 5.41
CA ILE A 24 -0.44 9.41 4.98
C ILE A 24 -1.15 10.12 3.84
N ILE A 25 -1.47 9.40 2.76
CA ILE A 25 -2.03 10.02 1.54
C ILE A 25 -3.41 10.64 1.80
N THR A 26 -4.25 9.98 2.60
CA THR A 26 -5.58 10.48 2.95
C THR A 26 -5.55 11.79 3.74
N GLN A 27 -4.47 12.05 4.48
CA GLN A 27 -4.33 13.23 5.33
C GLN A 27 -3.63 14.42 4.66
N ILE A 28 -3.09 14.27 3.44
CA ILE A 28 -2.42 15.36 2.72
C ILE A 28 -3.47 16.38 2.24
N PRO A 29 -3.43 17.64 2.72
CA PRO A 29 -4.30 18.70 2.21
C PRO A 29 -3.73 19.25 0.90
N LEU A 30 -4.54 19.28 -0.17
CA LEU A 30 -4.18 19.92 -1.45
C LEU A 30 -4.65 21.37 -1.56
N GLY A 31 -5.49 21.82 -0.62
CA GLY A 31 -6.05 23.16 -0.60
C GLY A 31 -7.29 23.20 0.27
N ASN A 32 -7.85 24.38 0.44
CA ASN A 32 -9.17 24.56 1.03
C ASN A 32 -10.18 24.89 -0.06
N ASP A 33 -11.41 24.43 0.09
CA ASP A 33 -12.51 24.90 -0.73
C ASP A 33 -12.93 26.32 -0.31
N SER A 34 -13.86 26.90 -1.06
CA SER A 34 -14.39 28.25 -0.79
C SER A 34 -15.16 28.36 0.54
N GLU A 35 -15.47 27.26 1.21
CA GLU A 35 -16.17 27.20 2.50
C GLU A 35 -15.25 26.85 3.68
N GLY A 36 -13.94 26.67 3.44
CA GLY A 36 -12.93 26.39 4.46
C GLY A 36 -12.74 24.90 4.79
N TYR A 37 -13.38 23.98 4.08
CA TYR A 37 -13.11 22.54 4.21
C TYR A 37 -11.82 22.16 3.48
N LYS A 38 -11.05 21.25 4.09
CA LYS A 38 -9.79 20.75 3.53
C LYS A 38 -10.08 19.79 2.39
N ILE A 39 -9.68 20.16 1.17
CA ILE A 39 -9.67 19.26 0.01
C ILE A 39 -8.48 18.32 0.19
N THR A 40 -8.74 17.06 0.54
CA THR A 40 -7.72 16.01 0.64
C THR A 40 -7.53 15.30 -0.70
N VAL A 41 -6.48 14.47 -0.82
CA VAL A 41 -6.19 13.67 -2.03
C VAL A 41 -7.40 12.82 -2.45
N MET A 42 -8.22 12.38 -1.49
CA MET A 42 -9.41 11.58 -1.77
C MET A 42 -10.64 12.38 -2.22
N TYR A 43 -10.61 13.71 -2.18
CA TYR A 43 -11.76 14.55 -2.55
C TYR A 43 -12.13 14.42 -4.04
N TYR A 44 -11.11 14.30 -4.91
CA TYR A 44 -11.33 14.06 -6.33
C TYR A 44 -11.41 12.55 -6.61
N GLY A 45 -12.51 12.10 -7.22
CA GLY A 45 -12.73 10.69 -7.53
C GLY A 45 -11.61 10.02 -8.35
N TRP A 46 -10.97 10.76 -9.26
CA TRP A 46 -9.82 10.29 -10.04
C TRP A 46 -8.56 10.10 -9.19
N SER A 47 -8.31 11.02 -8.26
CA SER A 47 -7.20 10.94 -7.31
C SER A 47 -7.41 9.77 -6.34
N ALA A 48 -8.64 9.57 -5.85
CA ALA A 48 -8.98 8.41 -5.04
C ALA A 48 -8.73 7.08 -5.79
N LEU A 49 -9.09 7.00 -7.06
CA LEU A 49 -8.86 5.81 -7.91
C LEU A 49 -7.36 5.53 -8.11
N LEU A 50 -6.56 6.57 -8.33
CA LEU A 50 -5.10 6.46 -8.42
C LEU A 50 -4.48 5.98 -7.10
N VAL A 51 -5.02 6.39 -5.94
CA VAL A 51 -4.54 5.93 -4.62
C VAL A 51 -4.94 4.48 -4.38
N VAL A 52 -6.17 4.09 -4.71
CA VAL A 52 -6.68 2.71 -4.57
C VAL A 52 -5.86 1.72 -5.40
N ILE A 53 -5.41 2.11 -6.59
CA ILE A 53 -4.59 1.25 -7.46
C ILE A 53 -3.10 1.36 -7.11
N GLY A 54 -2.63 2.59 -6.90
CA GLY A 54 -1.22 2.90 -6.69
C GLY A 54 -0.68 2.39 -5.37
N VAL A 55 -1.41 2.56 -4.26
CA VAL A 55 -0.94 2.17 -2.92
C VAL A 55 -0.67 0.66 -2.82
N PRO A 56 -1.57 -0.24 -3.25
CA PRO A 56 -1.29 -1.69 -3.26
C PRO A 56 -0.11 -2.07 -4.13
N LEU A 57 0.00 -1.49 -5.34
CA LEU A 57 1.10 -1.76 -6.27
C LEU A 57 2.44 -1.30 -5.73
N VAL A 58 2.53 -0.04 -5.26
CA VAL A 58 3.75 0.53 -4.67
C VAL A 58 4.17 -0.26 -3.42
N SER A 59 3.21 -0.70 -2.61
CA SER A 59 3.49 -1.50 -1.41
C SER A 59 4.04 -2.89 -1.77
N ALA A 60 3.42 -3.58 -2.73
CA ALA A 60 3.87 -4.89 -3.20
C ALA A 60 5.28 -4.80 -3.84
N PHE A 61 5.52 -3.78 -4.67
CA PHE A 61 6.84 -3.55 -5.26
C PHE A 61 7.88 -3.13 -4.22
N GLY A 62 7.52 -2.26 -3.29
CA GLY A 62 8.38 -1.79 -2.21
C GLY A 62 8.87 -2.95 -1.34
N VAL A 63 7.95 -3.80 -0.87
CA VAL A 63 8.32 -4.99 -0.08
C VAL A 63 9.20 -5.95 -0.87
N LYS A 64 8.94 -6.14 -2.18
CA LYS A 64 9.80 -6.97 -3.03
C LYS A 64 11.22 -6.39 -3.16
N ILE A 65 11.35 -5.08 -3.38
CA ILE A 65 12.65 -4.42 -3.49
C ILE A 65 13.41 -4.50 -2.16
N ILE A 66 12.75 -4.21 -1.04
CA ILE A 66 13.37 -4.26 0.29
C ILE A 66 13.81 -5.69 0.63
N ALA A 67 12.99 -6.70 0.32
CA ALA A 67 13.33 -8.10 0.55
C ALA A 67 14.53 -8.55 -0.30
N LYS A 68 14.62 -8.08 -1.55
CA LYS A 68 15.75 -8.33 -2.46
C LYS A 68 17.03 -7.62 -1.99
N MET A 69 16.94 -6.36 -1.59
CA MET A 69 18.09 -5.59 -1.07
C MET A 69 18.64 -6.18 0.22
N ARG A 70 17.78 -6.69 1.11
CA ARG A 70 18.21 -7.35 2.35
C ARG A 70 18.70 -8.79 2.16
N GLY A 71 18.71 -9.33 0.93
CA GLY A 71 19.09 -10.71 0.64
C GLY A 71 18.23 -11.76 1.36
N CYS A 72 17.06 -11.34 1.88
CA CYS A 72 16.30 -12.13 2.84
C CYS A 72 15.42 -13.16 2.14
N CYS A 73 14.79 -12.76 1.02
CA CYS A 73 13.90 -13.60 0.23
C CYS A 73 13.52 -12.91 -1.08
N GLU A 74 13.15 -13.67 -2.11
CA GLU A 74 12.64 -13.13 -3.38
C GLU A 74 11.13 -13.42 -3.51
N PRO A 75 10.27 -12.60 -2.87
CA PRO A 75 8.83 -12.80 -2.91
C PRO A 75 8.28 -12.64 -4.32
N SER A 76 7.41 -13.56 -4.71
CA SER A 76 6.73 -13.50 -6.00
C SER A 76 5.65 -12.43 -5.98
N LEU A 77 5.69 -11.49 -6.92
CA LEU A 77 4.65 -10.47 -7.11
C LEU A 77 3.25 -11.08 -7.29
N LYS A 78 3.17 -12.29 -7.84
CA LYS A 78 1.92 -13.03 -8.02
C LYS A 78 1.19 -13.27 -6.70
N LEU A 79 1.91 -13.28 -5.57
CA LEU A 79 1.33 -13.43 -4.23
C LEU A 79 1.21 -12.08 -3.51
N LEU A 80 2.19 -11.18 -3.66
CA LEU A 80 2.15 -9.89 -2.96
C LEU A 80 1.05 -8.95 -3.46
N ILE A 81 0.75 -8.93 -4.76
CA ILE A 81 -0.32 -8.07 -5.32
C ILE A 81 -1.69 -8.45 -4.73
N PRO A 82 -2.14 -9.71 -4.80
CA PRO A 82 -3.43 -10.07 -4.21
C PRO A 82 -3.46 -9.88 -2.70
N VAL A 83 -2.36 -10.10 -1.98
CA VAL A 83 -2.29 -9.81 -0.53
C VAL A 83 -2.43 -8.31 -0.26
N ALA A 84 -1.74 -7.44 -1.01
CA ALA A 84 -1.84 -5.99 -0.85
C ALA A 84 -3.26 -5.47 -1.11
N TYR A 85 -3.93 -5.99 -2.15
CA TYR A 85 -5.33 -5.66 -2.44
C TYR A 85 -6.30 -6.23 -1.39
N LEU A 86 -6.02 -7.44 -0.87
CA LEU A 86 -6.83 -8.02 0.20
C LEU A 86 -6.76 -7.17 1.47
N THR A 87 -5.56 -6.71 1.86
CA THR A 87 -5.39 -5.82 3.02
C THR A 87 -6.02 -4.44 2.79
N PHE A 88 -6.03 -3.97 1.54
CA PHE A 88 -6.71 -2.72 1.20
C PHE A 88 -8.23 -2.80 1.40
N LEU A 89 -8.85 -3.93 1.01
CA LEU A 89 -10.29 -4.14 1.12
C LEU A 89 -10.73 -4.55 2.53
N ILE A 90 -9.91 -5.36 3.20
CA ILE A 90 -10.14 -5.86 4.55
C ILE A 90 -8.92 -5.47 5.37
N PRO A 91 -8.93 -4.30 6.04
CA PRO A 91 -7.90 -3.98 7.01
C PRO A 91 -7.97 -5.04 8.12
N VAL A 92 -6.96 -5.90 8.16
CA VAL A 92 -6.79 -6.98 9.17
C VAL A 92 -6.23 -6.38 10.45
#